data_AF-A0A5C1A8Y6-F1
#
_entry.id   AF-A0A5C1A8Y6-F1
#
_cell.length_a   1.000
_cell.length_b   1.000
_cell.length_c   1.000
_cell.angle_alpha   90.00
_cell.angle_beta   90.00
_cell.angle_gamma   90.00
#
_symmetry.space_group_name_H-M   'P 1'
#
loop_
_entity.id
_entity.type
_entity.pdbx_description
1 polymer ?
#
loop_
_entity_poly.entity_id
_entity_poly.type
_entity_poly.pdbx_seq_one_letter_code
_entity_poly.pdbx_strand_id
1 'polypeptide(L)'
;MFIQTESKAQGWRAVAILEGRGECLLYVGRSSTHVRGEYLEAYAELLEDDEKEACTAIHLQQWQGTPDAGRWQTKNELRVPERAKLARVA
;
A
#
# COMPACT_ATOMS: atom_id res chain seq x y z
N MET A 1 -10.90 -20.67 -15.81
CA MET A 1 -9.52 -21.01 -15.42
C MET A 1 -8.67 -19.77 -15.68
N PHE A 2 -8.29 -19.04 -14.62
CA PHE A 2 -7.42 -17.87 -14.75
C PHE A 2 -5.98 -18.36 -14.89
N ILE A 3 -5.38 -18.15 -16.06
CA ILE A 3 -3.97 -18.45 -16.30
C ILE A 3 -3.17 -17.24 -15.83
N GLN A 4 -2.49 -17.39 -14.70
CA GLN A 4 -1.54 -16.38 -14.21
C GLN A 4 -0.25 -16.50 -15.03
N THR A 5 0.01 -15.52 -15.89
CA THR A 5 1.18 -15.47 -16.79
C THR A 5 2.43 -14.90 -16.13
N GLU A 6 2.36 -14.47 -14.87
CA GLU A 6 3.50 -13.93 -14.14
C GLU A 6 4.26 -15.02 -13.38
N SER A 7 5.59 -15.03 -13.49
CA SER A 7 6.46 -16.04 -12.87
C SER A 7 6.44 -16.04 -11.33
N LYS A 8 5.84 -15.03 -10.68
CA LYS A 8 5.72 -14.91 -9.22
C LYS A 8 4.40 -14.25 -8.84
N ALA A 9 3.74 -14.77 -7.80
CA ALA A 9 2.51 -14.18 -7.28
C ALA A 9 2.74 -12.75 -6.76
N GLN A 10 1.84 -11.83 -7.09
CA GLN A 10 1.82 -10.47 -6.56
C GLN A 10 1.26 -10.46 -5.13
N GLY A 11 2.01 -11.07 -4.21
CA GLY A 11 1.59 -11.29 -2.83
C GLY A 11 1.85 -10.11 -1.89
N TRP A 12 2.23 -8.93 -2.39
CA TRP A 12 2.52 -7.75 -1.57
C TRP A 12 1.69 -6.56 -2.02
N ARG A 13 1.23 -5.74 -1.08
CA ARG A 13 0.50 -4.50 -1.39
C ARG A 13 0.79 -3.35 -0.42
N ALA A 14 0.63 -2.12 -0.89
CA ALA A 14 0.54 -0.92 -0.06
C ALA A 14 -0.91 -0.43 -0.04
N VAL A 15 -1.42 -0.12 1.14
CA VAL A 15 -2.80 0.35 1.36
C VAL A 15 -2.76 1.58 2.25
N ALA A 16 -3.37 2.67 1.81
CA ALA A 16 -3.61 3.87 2.61
C ALA A 16 -4.83 3.66 3.52
N ILE A 17 -4.73 4.13 4.76
CA ILE A 17 -5.81 4.13 5.74
C ILE A 17 -6.36 5.55 5.82
N LEU A 18 -7.59 5.74 5.34
CA LEU A 18 -8.25 7.03 5.25
C LEU A 18 -9.24 7.21 6.39
N GLU A 19 -9.11 8.30 7.13
CA GLU A 19 -10.04 8.64 8.22
C GLU A 19 -11.48 8.76 7.70
N GLY A 20 -12.40 7.99 8.29
CA GLY A 20 -13.82 8.01 7.91
C GLY A 20 -14.16 7.39 6.54
N ARG A 21 -13.18 6.97 5.74
CA ARG A 21 -13.38 6.46 4.37
C ARG A 21 -12.87 5.03 4.15
N GLY A 22 -12.12 4.45 5.10
CA GLY A 22 -11.68 3.06 5.07
C GLY A 22 -10.29 2.89 4.46
N GLU A 23 -10.10 1.87 3.62
CA GLU A 23 -8.82 1.52 3.02
C GLU A 23 -8.78 1.86 1.53
N CYS A 24 -7.70 2.49 1.05
CA CYS A 24 -7.45 2.72 -0.38
C CYS A 24 -6.20 1.93 -0.83
N LEU A 25 -6.35 1.14 -1.90
CA LEU A 25 -5.25 0.37 -2.46
C LEU A 25 -4.34 1.28 -3.29
N LEU A 26 -3.07 1.39 -2.92
CA LEU A 26 -2.10 2.20 -3.64
C LEU A 26 -1.36 1.38 -4.70
N TYR A 27 -0.81 0.23 -4.31
CA TYR A 27 0.05 -0.54 -5.20
C TYR A 27 0.07 -2.02 -4.83
N VAL A 28 0.15 -2.91 -5.82
CA VAL A 28 0.29 -4.36 -5.66
C VAL A 28 1.54 -4.81 -6.42
N GLY A 29 2.37 -5.63 -5.79
CA GLY A 29 3.66 -6.03 -6.34
C GLY A 29 4.11 -7.42 -5.93
N ARG A 30 5.17 -7.90 -6.60
CA ARG A 30 5.77 -9.23 -6.41
C ARG A 30 6.62 -9.37 -5.14
N SER A 31 7.05 -8.25 -4.54
CA SER A 31 7.89 -8.26 -3.34
C SER A 31 7.70 -6.99 -2.52
N SER A 32 8.13 -7.05 -1.26
CA SER A 32 8.12 -5.89 -0.36
C SER A 32 9.02 -4.75 -0.85
N THR A 33 10.14 -5.06 -1.50
CA THR A 33 11.03 -4.06 -2.12
C THR A 33 10.37 -3.39 -3.31
N HIS A 34 9.64 -4.15 -4.15
CA HIS A 34 8.92 -3.59 -5.28
C HIS A 34 7.85 -2.60 -4.83
N VAL A 35 7.00 -3.00 -3.88
CA VAL A 35 5.97 -2.11 -3.32
C VAL A 35 6.58 -0.85 -2.71
N ARG A 36 7.70 -0.96 -1.99
CA ARG A 36 8.39 0.21 -1.42
C ARG A 36 8.99 1.16 -2.46
N GLY A 37 9.33 0.68 -3.65
CA GLY A 37 9.82 1.52 -4.74
C GLY A 37 8.72 2.36 -5.37
N GLU A 38 7.52 1.79 -5.50
CA GLU A 38 6.47 2.35 -6.36
C GLU A 38 5.34 3.05 -5.56
N TYR A 39 5.15 2.73 -4.27
CA TYR A 39 3.97 3.23 -3.53
C TYR A 39 3.92 4.76 -3.40
N LEU A 40 5.05 5.46 -3.46
CA LEU A 40 5.09 6.92 -3.33
C LEU A 40 4.57 7.62 -4.58
N GLU A 41 4.90 7.09 -5.76
CA GLU A 41 4.39 7.59 -7.03
C GLU A 41 2.90 7.28 -7.13
N ALA A 42 2.50 6.04 -6.84
CA ALA A 42 1.08 5.65 -6.79
C ALA A 42 0.28 6.49 -5.78
N TYR A 43 0.84 6.81 -4.60
CA TYR A 43 0.21 7.71 -3.63
C TYR A 43 -0.01 9.11 -4.19
N ALA A 44 0.98 9.65 -4.92
CA ALA A 44 0.90 11.00 -5.47
C ALA A 44 -0.13 11.10 -6.60
N GLU A 45 -0.22 10.05 -7.43
CA GLU A 45 -1.10 9.97 -8.60
C GLU A 45 -2.54 9.58 -8.28
N LEU A 46 -2.75 8.64 -7.35
CA LEU A 46 -4.07 8.05 -7.10
C LEU A 46 -4.90 8.83 -6.07
N LEU A 47 -4.26 9.43 -5.06
CA LEU A 47 -4.98 10.14 -4.01
C LEU A 47 -5.12 11.62 -4.37
N GLU A 48 -6.34 12.13 -4.28
CA GLU A 48 -6.62 13.56 -4.34
C GLU A 48 -6.17 14.26 -3.04
N ASP A 49 -6.09 15.58 -3.04
CA ASP A 49 -5.56 16.34 -1.90
C ASP A 49 -6.38 16.10 -0.61
N ASP A 50 -7.71 16.05 -0.70
CA ASP A 50 -8.58 15.71 0.45
C ASP A 50 -8.31 14.30 0.99
N GLU A 51 -7.96 13.34 0.13
CA GLU A 51 -7.66 11.96 0.52
C GLU A 51 -6.25 11.83 1.10
N LYS A 52 -5.30 12.62 0.59
CA LYS A 52 -3.96 12.75 1.17
C LYS A 52 -4.03 13.32 2.59
N GLU A 53 -4.87 14.33 2.81
CA GLU A 53 -5.11 14.89 4.15
C GLU A 53 -5.77 13.86 5.08
N ALA A 54 -6.75 13.10 4.58
CA ALA A 54 -7.40 12.03 5.34
C ALA A 54 -6.49 10.80 5.57
N CYS A 55 -5.33 10.69 4.91
CA CYS A 55 -4.45 9.53 5.00
C CYS A 55 -3.70 9.49 6.33
N THR A 56 -4.12 8.58 7.21
CA THR A 56 -3.57 8.43 8.55
C THR A 56 -2.36 7.50 8.62
N ALA A 57 -2.32 6.47 7.80
CA ALA A 57 -1.25 5.47 7.76
C ALA A 57 -1.19 4.83 6.36
N ILE A 58 -0.03 4.25 6.01
CA ILE A 58 0.08 3.39 4.83
C ILE A 58 0.61 2.04 5.30
N HIS A 59 -0.18 0.98 5.16
CA HIS A 59 0.22 -0.37 5.53
C HIS A 59 0.86 -1.11 4.36
N LEU A 60 2.05 -1.66 4.60
CA LEU A 60 2.63 -2.69 3.76
C LEU A 60 2.10 -4.04 4.21
N GLN A 61 1.35 -4.70 3.33
CA GLN A 61 0.72 -5.97 3.61
C GLN A 61 1.25 -7.07 2.69
N GLN A 62 1.20 -8.29 3.20
CA GLN A 62 1.52 -9.50 2.44
C GLN A 62 0.35 -10.47 2.50
N TRP A 63 0.02 -11.07 1.36
CA TRP A 63 -0.92 -12.19 1.29
C TRP A 63 -0.32 -13.40 2.00
N GLN A 64 -1.10 -13.99 2.90
CA GLN A 64 -0.69 -15.13 3.71
C GLN A 64 -1.76 -16.22 3.61
N GLY A 65 -1.35 -17.43 3.23
CA GLY A 65 -2.25 -18.55 2.97
C GLY A 65 -2.21 -18.99 1.50
N THR A 66 -3.18 -19.80 1.10
CA THR A 66 -3.33 -20.22 -0.30
C THR A 66 -3.84 -19.05 -1.16
N PRO A 67 -3.67 -19.10 -2.49
CA PRO A 67 -4.14 -18.03 -3.38
C PRO A 67 -5.64 -17.72 -3.27
N ASP A 68 -6.45 -18.72 -2.94
CA ASP A 68 -7.92 -18.67 -2.89
C ASP A 68 -8.52 -18.50 -1.49
N ALA A 69 -7.75 -18.77 -0.43
CA ALA A 69 -8.24 -18.74 0.96
C ALA A 69 -7.28 -18.04 1.94
N GLY A 70 -6.40 -17.18 1.42
CA GLY A 70 -5.51 -16.38 2.24
C GLY A 70 -6.12 -15.10 2.78
N ARG A 71 -5.28 -14.32 3.47
CA ARG A 71 -5.62 -12.99 3.97
C ARG A 71 -4.44 -12.04 3.85
N TRP A 72 -4.72 -10.76 3.68
CA TRP A 72 -3.73 -9.71 3.79
C TRP A 72 -3.33 -9.52 5.26
N GLN A 73 -2.03 -9.57 5.55
CA GLN A 73 -1.50 -9.28 6.88
C GLN A 73 -0.54 -8.09 6.81
N THR A 74 -0.74 -7.10 7.68
CA THR A 74 0.19 -5.98 7.86
C THR A 74 1.53 -6.50 8.36
N LYS A 75 2.58 -6.19 7.60
CA LYS A 75 3.97 -6.53 7.92
C LYS A 75 4.76 -5.32 8.39
N ASN A 76 4.41 -4.13 7.90
CA ASN A 76 5.07 -2.89 8.29
C ASN A 76 4.16 -1.68 7.97
N GLU A 77 4.42 -0.55 8.60
CA GLU A 77 3.86 0.75 8.25
C GLU A 77 4.89 1.52 7.39
N LEU A 78 4.42 2.10 6.30
CA LEU A 78 5.21 2.91 5.38
C LEU A 78 5.05 4.39 5.72
N ARG A 79 6.05 5.18 5.31
CA ARG A 79 6.08 6.62 5.53
C ARG A 79 4.94 7.30 4.77
N VAL A 80 4.12 8.07 5.48
CA VAL A 80 3.17 9.00 4.86
C VAL A 80 3.92 10.28 4.45
N PRO A 81 3.91 10.70 3.17
CA PRO A 81 4.73 11.82 2.69
C PRO A 81 4.51 13.14 3.43
N GLU A 82 3.26 13.51 3.73
CA GLU A 82 2.93 14.79 4.34
C GLU A 82 3.34 14.89 5.81
N ARG A 83 3.11 13.82 6.58
CA ARG A 83 3.58 13.73 7.97
C ARG A 83 5.08 13.89 8.10
N ALA A 84 5.82 13.44 7.10
CA ALA A 84 7.26 13.54 7.11
C ALA A 84 7.81 14.88 6.61
N LYS A 85 6.99 15.73 5.98
CA LYS A 85 7.29 17.16 5.82
C LYS A 85 7.20 17.85 7.18
N LEU A 86 6.16 17.56 7.96
CA LEU A 86 5.96 18.12 9.31
C LEU A 86 7.08 17.73 10.29
N ALA A 87 7.52 16.47 10.29
CA ALA A 87 8.60 16.00 11.17
C ALA A 87 9.99 16.61 10.87
N ARG A 88 10.20 17.22 9.69
CA ARG A 88 11.49 17.81 9.30
C ARG A 88 11.59 19.31 9.60
N VAL A 89 10.50 19.92 10.06
CA VAL A 89 10.38 21.37 10.33
C VAL A 89 10.34 21.65 11.85
N ALA A 90 10.27 20.61 12.69
CA ALA A 90 10.29 20.70 14.15
C ALA A 90 11.71 20.57 14.74
#